data_AF-A0A8S3KAR2-F1
#
_entry.id   AF-A0A8S3KAR2-F1
#
_cell.length_a   1.000
_cell.length_b   1.000
_cell.length_c   1.000
_cell.angle_alpha   90.00
_cell.angle_beta   90.00
_cell.angle_gamma   90.00
#
_symmetry.space_group_name_H-M   'P 1'
#
loop_
_entity.id
_entity.type
_entity.pdbx_description
1 polymer ?
#
loop_
_entity_poly.entity_id
_entity_poly.type
_entity_poly.pdbx_seq_one_letter_code
_entity_poly.pdbx_strand_id
1 'polypeptide(L)'
;ISKFLDKILRPVFDDKCKDTTIIDGASLITELSKYNKKGLLKPTTLFCTFDIRNLYTMLPREETLDILMTFLHAHGYRKVKGISIDTIKKLASIILKDNVFAYGKKIYKQTAGGAMGSSLTLTLANIFMSKWQKNIVEEQTKTGEFYGR
;
A
#
# COMPACT_ATOMS: atom_id res chain seq x y z
N ILE A 1 1.89 19.24 4.10
CA ILE A 1 1.12 18.19 4.83
C ILE A 1 1.41 16.79 4.28
N SER A 2 1.29 16.55 2.96
CA SER A 2 1.55 15.23 2.35
C SER A 2 2.90 14.61 2.73
N LYS A 3 4.01 15.34 2.53
CA LYS A 3 5.36 14.88 2.92
C LYS A 3 5.51 14.58 4.41
N PHE A 4 4.80 15.32 5.26
CA PHE A 4 4.84 15.12 6.70
C PHE A 4 4.10 13.85 7.11
N LEU A 5 2.87 13.65 6.63
CA LEU A 5 2.11 12.43 6.91
C LEU A 5 2.80 11.18 6.34
N ASP A 6 3.37 11.30 5.14
CA ASP A 6 4.15 10.22 4.55
C ASP A 6 5.34 9.82 5.44
N LYS A 7 6.12 10.80 5.93
CA LYS A 7 7.27 10.56 6.82
C LYS A 7 6.92 9.80 8.10
N ILE A 8 5.69 9.92 8.61
CA ILE A 8 5.27 9.22 9.84
C ILE A 8 4.54 7.90 9.54
N LEU A 9 3.85 7.78 8.42
CA LEU A 9 3.05 6.59 8.07
C LEU A 9 3.85 5.56 7.27
N ARG A 10 4.76 6.00 6.39
CA ARG A 10 5.54 5.09 5.55
C ARG A 10 6.36 4.08 6.37
N PRO A 11 7.08 4.48 7.44
CA PRO A 11 7.78 3.50 8.28
C PRO A 11 6.85 2.50 8.97
N VAL A 12 5.62 2.89 9.30
CA VAL A 12 4.63 1.97 9.86
C VAL A 12 4.21 0.94 8.82
N PHE A 13 3.95 1.37 7.59
CA PHE A 13 3.65 0.45 6.49
C PHE A 13 4.81 -0.51 6.21
N ASP A 14 6.03 0.02 6.06
CA ASP A 14 7.21 -0.77 5.73
C ASP A 14 7.51 -1.84 6.81
N ASP A 15 7.33 -1.50 8.09
CA ASP A 15 7.47 -2.44 9.21
C ASP A 15 6.41 -3.56 9.17
N LYS A 16 5.14 -3.22 8.91
CA LYS A 16 4.02 -4.17 9.00
C LYS A 16 3.80 -5.02 7.75
N CYS A 17 4.29 -4.59 6.59
CA CYS A 17 4.06 -5.30 5.33
C CYS A 17 5.35 -5.90 4.73
N LYS A 18 6.46 -5.90 5.48
CA LYS A 18 7.77 -6.38 5.05
C LYS A 18 7.75 -7.80 4.48
N ASP A 19 7.02 -8.71 5.13
CA ASP A 19 7.02 -10.14 4.77
C ASP A 19 6.42 -10.43 3.39
N THR A 20 5.61 -9.51 2.88
CA THR A 20 5.00 -9.61 1.55
C THR A 20 5.67 -8.69 0.52
N THR A 21 6.69 -7.93 0.92
CA THR A 21 7.31 -6.92 0.06
C THR A 21 8.54 -7.48 -0.63
N ILE A 22 8.56 -7.41 -1.97
CA ILE A 22 9.72 -7.71 -2.81
C ILE A 22 10.38 -6.37 -3.17
N ILE A 23 11.63 -6.20 -2.77
CA ILE A 23 12.34 -4.92 -2.93
C ILE A 23 12.91 -4.79 -4.34
N ASP A 24 13.51 -5.88 -4.82
CA ASP A 24 14.18 -5.96 -6.12
C ASP A 24 14.32 -7.42 -6.60
N GLY A 25 14.92 -7.60 -7.79
CA GLY A 25 15.15 -8.93 -8.36
C GLY A 25 16.08 -9.81 -7.53
N ALA A 26 17.07 -9.24 -6.82
CA ALA A 26 17.96 -10.01 -5.97
C ALA A 26 17.23 -10.57 -4.73
N SER A 27 16.34 -9.76 -4.15
CA SER A 27 15.44 -10.18 -3.06
C SER A 27 14.49 -11.28 -3.51
N LEU A 28 13.94 -11.17 -4.73
CA LEU A 28 13.08 -12.20 -5.31
C LEU A 28 13.85 -13.52 -5.49
N ILE A 29 15.05 -13.49 -6.08
CA ILE A 29 15.89 -14.69 -6.26
C ILE A 29 16.20 -15.34 -4.91
N THR A 30 16.46 -14.53 -3.89
CA THR A 30 16.72 -15.01 -2.53
C THR A 30 15.50 -15.74 -1.95
N GLU A 31 14.30 -15.18 -2.09
CA GLU A 31 13.06 -15.81 -1.63
C GLU A 31 12.71 -17.08 -2.43
N LEU A 32 12.87 -17.05 -3.76
CA LEU A 32 12.68 -18.23 -4.61
C LEU A 32 13.67 -19.34 -4.27
N SER A 33 14.91 -19.00 -3.91
CA SER A 33 15.91 -19.97 -3.46
C SER A 33 15.49 -20.63 -2.14
N LYS A 34 14.89 -19.88 -1.21
CA LYS A 34 14.32 -20.43 0.04
C LYS A 34 13.13 -21.33 -0.26
N TYR A 35 12.24 -20.92 -1.15
CA TYR A 35 11.09 -21.70 -1.60
C TYR A 35 11.51 -23.02 -2.28
N ASN A 36 12.58 -22.98 -3.09
CA ASN A 36 13.19 -24.17 -3.68
C ASN A 36 13.84 -25.10 -2.64
N LYS A 37 14.55 -24.56 -1.65
CA LYS A 37 15.14 -25.35 -0.54
C LYS A 37 14.08 -26.09 0.30
N LYS A 38 12.84 -25.60 0.32
CA LYS A 38 11.69 -26.28 0.95
C LYS A 38 11.08 -27.38 0.07
N GLY A 39 11.59 -27.60 -1.15
CA GLY A 39 11.05 -28.56 -2.11
C GLY A 39 9.71 -28.15 -2.73
N LEU A 40 9.32 -26.88 -2.60
CA LEU A 40 8.04 -26.36 -3.08
C LEU A 40 8.11 -25.91 -4.55
N LEU A 41 9.30 -25.53 -5.04
CA LEU A 41 9.53 -25.21 -6.44
C LEU A 41 9.61 -26.49 -7.27
N LYS A 42 8.54 -26.83 -7.97
CA LYS A 42 8.41 -28.05 -8.78
C LYS A 42 8.47 -27.71 -10.27
N PRO A 43 8.76 -28.69 -11.15
CA PRO A 43 8.65 -28.49 -12.60
C PRO A 43 7.24 -28.08 -13.07
N THR A 44 6.21 -28.36 -12.26
CA THR A 44 4.81 -27.99 -12.51
C THR A 44 4.43 -26.62 -11.91
N THR A 45 5.34 -25.93 -11.21
CA THR A 45 5.06 -24.63 -10.62
C THR A 45 4.84 -23.58 -11.71
N LEU A 46 3.72 -22.86 -11.64
CA LEU A 46 3.39 -21.80 -12.57
C LEU A 46 3.78 -20.44 -11.98
N PHE A 47 4.42 -19.61 -12.80
CA PHE A 47 4.72 -18.23 -12.46
C PHE A 47 3.64 -17.32 -13.04
N CYS A 48 3.00 -16.54 -12.16
CA CYS A 48 1.96 -15.59 -12.52
C CYS A 48 2.34 -14.20 -12.03
N THR A 49 2.17 -13.18 -12.88
CA THR A 49 2.34 -11.78 -12.51
C THR A 49 1.04 -11.02 -12.77
N PHE A 50 0.73 -10.07 -11.89
CA PHE A 50 -0.45 -9.23 -12.00
C PHE A 50 -0.01 -7.77 -12.06
N ASP A 51 -0.39 -7.08 -13.13
CA ASP A 51 -0.14 -5.64 -13.30
C ASP A 51 -1.39 -4.84 -12.94
N ILE A 52 -1.28 -3.96 -11.94
CA ILE A 52 -2.38 -3.12 -11.47
C ILE A 52 -2.28 -1.74 -12.12
N ARG A 53 -3.21 -1.47 -13.02
CA ARG A 53 -3.23 -0.21 -13.77
C ARG A 53 -3.88 0.91 -12.98
N ASN A 54 -3.34 2.12 -13.13
CA ASN A 54 -3.94 3.38 -12.65
C ASN A 54 -4.27 3.43 -11.15
N LEU A 55 -3.58 2.65 -10.32
CA LEU A 55 -3.86 2.52 -8.88
C LEU A 55 -3.98 3.90 -8.20
N TYR A 56 -2.97 4.76 -8.34
CA TYR A 56 -2.95 6.07 -7.67
C TYR A 56 -4.09 6.99 -8.09
N THR A 57 -4.42 7.01 -9.39
CA THR A 57 -5.45 7.88 -9.96
C THR A 57 -6.87 7.37 -9.74
N MET A 58 -7.02 6.10 -9.34
CA MET A 58 -8.30 5.43 -9.16
C MET A 58 -8.61 5.03 -7.72
N LEU A 59 -7.76 5.39 -6.75
CA LEU A 59 -8.05 5.13 -5.33
C LEU A 59 -9.42 5.70 -4.92
N PRO A 60 -10.35 4.86 -4.42
CA PRO A 60 -11.62 5.33 -3.87
C PRO A 60 -11.34 6.09 -2.56
N ARG A 61 -11.64 7.39 -2.54
CA ARG A 61 -11.11 8.29 -1.50
C ARG A 61 -11.59 7.97 -0.10
N GLU A 62 -12.90 7.78 0.09
CA GLU A 62 -13.46 7.46 1.41
C GLU A 62 -12.97 6.09 1.89
N GLU A 63 -13.06 5.09 1.02
CA GLU A 63 -12.59 3.73 1.33
C GLU A 63 -11.11 3.70 1.68
N THR A 64 -10.27 4.46 0.97
CA THR A 64 -8.84 4.58 1.27
C THR A 64 -8.60 5.16 2.66
N LEU A 65 -9.39 6.16 3.07
CA LEU A 65 -9.30 6.74 4.41
C LEU A 65 -9.73 5.72 5.47
N ASP A 66 -10.79 4.96 5.22
CA ASP A 66 -11.26 3.94 6.16
C ASP A 66 -10.28 2.77 6.28
N ILE A 67 -9.71 2.31 5.15
CA ILE A 67 -8.66 1.29 5.14
C ILE A 67 -7.43 1.77 5.92
N LEU A 68 -7.02 3.04 5.79
CA LEU A 68 -5.94 3.60 6.60
C LEU A 68 -6.25 3.49 8.10
N MET A 69 -7.48 3.82 8.52
CA MET A 69 -7.89 3.71 9.93
C MET A 69 -7.90 2.27 10.40
N THR A 70 -8.50 1.37 9.63
CA THR A 70 -8.53 -0.06 9.92
C THR A 70 -7.12 -0.62 10.02
N PHE A 71 -6.22 -0.24 9.11
CA PHE A 71 -4.83 -0.67 9.11
C PHE A 71 -4.10 -0.23 10.39
N LEU A 72 -4.22 1.05 10.78
CA LEU A 72 -3.57 1.55 11.99
C LEU A 72 -4.15 0.88 13.25
N HIS A 73 -5.47 0.72 13.35
CA HIS A 73 -6.11 0.07 14.48
C HIS A 73 -5.77 -1.42 14.58
N ALA A 74 -5.74 -2.15 13.46
CA ALA A 74 -5.40 -3.56 13.43
C ALA A 74 -3.97 -3.84 13.95
N HIS A 75 -3.08 -2.86 13.82
CA HIS A 75 -1.70 -2.94 14.34
C HIS A 75 -1.53 -2.25 15.70
N GLY A 76 -2.63 -1.98 16.42
CA GLY A 76 -2.60 -1.48 17.80
C GLY A 76 -2.32 0.02 17.94
N TYR A 77 -2.27 0.78 16.85
CA TYR A 77 -2.06 2.22 16.95
C TYR A 77 -3.33 2.93 17.43
N ARG A 78 -3.13 3.89 18.33
CA ARG A 78 -4.09 4.96 18.69
C ARG A 78 -3.55 6.35 18.33
N LYS A 79 -2.22 6.46 18.30
CA LYS A 79 -1.47 7.63 17.85
C LYS A 79 -0.25 7.16 17.04
N VAL A 80 0.18 7.94 16.06
CA VAL A 80 1.44 7.74 15.34
C VAL A 80 2.31 8.97 15.57
N LYS A 81 3.49 8.79 16.17
CA LYS A 81 4.41 9.90 16.53
C LYS A 81 3.71 11.05 17.28
N GLY A 82 2.83 10.70 18.22
CA GLY A 82 2.08 11.67 19.05
C GLY A 82 0.78 12.20 18.43
N ILE A 83 0.51 11.94 17.15
CA ILE A 83 -0.68 12.42 16.43
C ILE A 83 -1.80 11.39 16.52
N SER A 84 -3.02 11.80 16.91
CA SER A 84 -4.17 10.89 16.93
C SER A 84 -4.55 10.38 15.55
N ILE A 85 -5.08 9.17 15.49
CA ILE A 85 -5.58 8.57 14.26
C ILE A 85 -6.68 9.42 13.61
N ASP A 86 -7.57 10.05 14.38
CA ASP A 86 -8.56 10.99 13.85
C ASP A 86 -7.93 12.21 13.17
N THR A 87 -6.86 12.73 13.74
CA THR A 87 -6.11 13.85 13.14
C THR A 87 -5.42 13.39 11.85
N ILE A 88 -4.85 12.19 11.85
CA ILE A 88 -4.27 11.58 10.65
C ILE A 88 -5.34 11.43 9.56
N LYS A 89 -6.55 10.93 9.89
CA LYS A 89 -7.67 10.82 8.95
C LYS A 89 -8.03 12.17 8.33
N LYS A 90 -8.17 13.20 9.16
CA LYS A 90 -8.51 14.57 8.71
C LYS A 90 -7.44 15.13 7.77
N LEU A 91 -6.17 15.02 8.14
CA LEU A 91 -5.05 15.49 7.32
C LEU A 91 -4.94 14.71 6.00
N ALA A 92 -5.11 13.39 6.02
CA ALA A 92 -5.13 12.55 4.82
C ALA A 92 -6.34 12.89 3.93
N SER A 93 -7.50 13.18 4.51
CA SER A 93 -8.70 13.59 3.78
C SER A 93 -8.48 14.89 3.03
N ILE A 94 -7.86 15.90 3.65
CA ILE A 94 -7.49 17.16 2.97
C ILE A 94 -6.59 16.86 1.77
N ILE A 95 -5.56 16.03 1.98
CA ILE A 95 -4.62 15.66 0.90
C ILE A 95 -5.32 14.90 -0.22
N LEU A 96 -6.31 14.05 0.03
CA LEU A 96 -6.99 13.32 -1.05
C LEU A 96 -8.05 14.17 -1.75
N LYS A 97 -8.82 14.97 -0.99
CA LYS A 97 -10.03 15.62 -1.48
C LYS A 97 -9.80 17.03 -2.00
N ASP A 98 -8.80 17.75 -1.51
CA ASP A 98 -8.55 19.15 -1.85
C ASP A 98 -7.35 19.36 -2.77
N ASN A 99 -7.03 18.35 -3.59
CA ASN A 99 -6.04 18.45 -4.66
C ASN A 99 -6.58 19.26 -5.84
N VAL A 100 -5.84 20.30 -6.22
CA VAL A 100 -6.06 21.10 -7.42
C VAL A 100 -4.82 21.12 -8.29
N PHE A 101 -5.01 21.22 -9.60
CA PHE A 101 -3.93 21.36 -10.57
C PHE A 101 -4.32 22.35 -11.68
N ALA A 102 -3.31 22.97 -12.29
CA ALA A 102 -3.51 23.90 -13.40
C ALA A 102 -3.17 23.22 -14.73
N TYR A 103 -4.03 23.39 -15.73
CA TYR A 103 -3.79 22.95 -17.10
C TYR A 103 -4.46 23.91 -18.08
N GLY A 104 -3.73 24.37 -19.10
CA GLY A 104 -4.26 25.25 -20.14
C GLY A 104 -4.91 26.53 -19.59
N LYS A 105 -4.24 27.22 -18.65
CA LYS A 105 -4.74 28.43 -17.95
C LYS A 105 -6.04 28.24 -17.16
N LYS A 106 -6.47 27.00 -16.92
CA LYS A 106 -7.62 26.66 -16.08
C LYS A 106 -7.17 25.88 -14.85
N ILE A 107 -7.91 26.02 -13.75
CA ILE A 107 -7.70 25.29 -12.50
C ILE A 107 -8.75 24.17 -12.42
N TYR A 108 -8.31 22.97 -12.11
CA TYR A 108 -9.15 21.79 -11.96
C TYR A 108 -9.00 21.22 -10.55
N LYS A 109 -10.10 20.75 -9.98
CA LYS A 109 -10.10 19.94 -8.76
C LYS A 109 -10.12 18.47 -9.15
N GLN A 110 -9.17 17.69 -8.64
CA GLN A 110 -9.17 16.26 -8.86
C GLN A 110 -10.36 15.65 -8.11
N THR A 111 -11.16 14.79 -8.75
CA THR A 111 -12.38 14.20 -8.16
C THR A 111 -12.22 12.73 -7.75
N ALA A 112 -11.21 12.02 -8.29
CA ALA A 112 -10.91 10.62 -7.97
C ALA A 112 -9.42 10.43 -7.70
N GLY A 113 -9.08 9.35 -6.98
CA GLY A 113 -7.69 9.01 -6.65
C GLY A 113 -6.97 10.07 -5.81
N GLY A 114 -5.64 9.94 -5.76
CA GLY A 114 -4.73 10.94 -5.22
C GLY A 114 -3.93 11.64 -6.31
N ALA A 115 -3.36 12.80 -5.98
CA ALA A 115 -2.50 13.54 -6.90
C ALA A 115 -1.23 12.74 -7.21
N MET A 116 -0.91 12.58 -8.49
CA MET A 116 0.38 12.03 -8.90
C MET A 116 1.52 12.88 -8.34
N GLY A 117 2.56 12.24 -7.81
CA GLY A 117 3.69 12.93 -7.16
C GLY A 117 3.45 13.35 -5.71
N SER A 118 2.24 13.19 -5.17
CA SER A 118 1.99 13.32 -3.74
C SER A 118 2.65 12.17 -2.98
N SER A 119 3.58 12.48 -2.07
CA SER A 119 4.31 11.48 -1.29
C SER A 119 3.37 10.56 -0.51
N LEU A 120 2.33 11.12 0.14
CA LEU A 120 1.37 10.32 0.91
C LEU A 120 0.54 9.38 0.01
N THR A 121 0.25 9.78 -1.23
CA THR A 121 -0.58 8.96 -2.13
C THR A 121 0.07 7.61 -2.42
N LEU A 122 1.41 7.55 -2.48
CA LEU A 122 2.15 6.29 -2.59
C LEU A 122 1.89 5.37 -1.39
N THR A 123 2.05 5.90 -0.19
CA THR A 123 1.85 5.16 1.07
C THR A 123 0.41 4.70 1.23
N LEU A 124 -0.57 5.53 0.87
CA LEU A 124 -1.98 5.17 0.91
C LEU A 124 -2.32 4.07 -0.10
N ALA A 125 -1.78 4.13 -1.32
CA ALA A 125 -1.97 3.06 -2.31
C ALA A 125 -1.40 1.73 -1.80
N ASN A 126 -0.25 1.76 -1.15
CA ASN A 126 0.37 0.57 -0.58
C ASN A 126 -0.45 -0.02 0.57
N ILE A 127 -1.00 0.82 1.45
CA ILE A 127 -1.91 0.39 2.52
C ILE A 127 -3.23 -0.15 1.94
N PHE A 128 -3.74 0.47 0.87
CA PHE A 128 -4.90 -0.05 0.16
C PHE A 128 -4.64 -1.46 -0.41
N MET A 129 -3.48 -1.65 -1.04
CA MET A 129 -3.07 -2.93 -1.59
C MET A 129 -2.84 -4.00 -0.51
N SER A 130 -2.35 -3.63 0.68
CA SER A 130 -2.20 -4.58 1.78
C SER A 130 -3.55 -5.15 2.25
N LYS A 131 -4.62 -4.35 2.20
CA LYS A 131 -5.98 -4.83 2.44
C LYS A 131 -6.47 -5.73 1.31
N TRP A 132 -6.24 -5.35 0.05
CA TRP A 132 -6.66 -6.14 -1.11
C TRP A 132 -6.02 -7.53 -1.15
N GLN A 133 -4.72 -7.62 -0.87
CA GLN A 133 -3.98 -8.89 -0.93
C GLN A 133 -4.23 -9.83 0.26
N LYS A 134 -5.01 -9.40 1.27
CA LYS A 134 -5.17 -10.15 2.53
C LYS A 134 -5.56 -11.61 2.31
N ASN A 135 -6.52 -11.86 1.41
CA ASN A 135 -6.98 -13.22 1.11
C ASN A 135 -5.89 -14.06 0.42
N ILE A 136 -5.05 -13.44 -0.42
CA ILE A 136 -3.93 -14.12 -1.09
C ILE A 136 -2.88 -14.54 -0.05
N VAL A 137 -2.57 -13.66 0.90
CA VAL A 137 -1.61 -13.94 1.99
C VAL A 137 -2.13 -15.03 2.92
N GLU A 138 -3.43 -15.02 3.23
CA GLU A 138 -4.08 -16.09 4.00
C GLU A 138 -3.99 -17.43 3.28
N GLU A 139 -4.16 -17.44 1.96
CA GLU A 139 -4.07 -18.65 1.15
C GLU A 139 -2.62 -19.15 0.99
N GLN A 140 -1.65 -18.24 0.84
CA GLN A 140 -0.22 -18.55 0.90
C GLN A 140 0.13 -19.23 2.23
N THR A 141 -0.43 -18.75 3.35
CA THR A 141 -0.16 -19.34 4.67
C THR A 141 -0.69 -20.77 4.78
N LYS A 142 -1.81 -21.09 4.11
CA LYS A 142 -2.41 -22.44 4.11
C LYS A 142 -1.72 -23.40 3.15
N THR A 143 -1.44 -22.94 1.94
CA THR A 143 -0.94 -23.77 0.83
C THR A 143 0.58 -23.89 0.83
N GLY A 144 1.28 -22.94 1.45
CA GLY A 144 2.72 -22.79 1.37
C GLY A 144 3.20 -22.15 0.07
N GLU A 145 2.29 -21.73 -0.82
CA GLU A 145 2.64 -21.12 -2.11
C GLU A 145 3.29 -19.75 -1.97
N PHE A 146 4.13 -19.37 -2.94
CA PHE A 146 4.84 -18.10 -2.90
C PHE A 146 3.96 -16.93 -3.41
N TYR A 147 3.87 -15.87 -2.62
CA TYR A 147 3.34 -14.58 -2.99
C TYR A 147 4.27 -13.47 -2.46
N GLY A 148 4.42 -12.41 -3.26
CA GLY A 148 5.08 -11.17 -2.85
C GLY A 148 4.78 -10.05 -3.86
N ARG A 149 4.99 -8.81 -3.43
CA ARG A 149 4.69 -7.57 -4.18
C ARG A 149 5.79 -6.54 -4.05
#